data_AF-A0A1U8P1N6-F1
#
_entry.id   AF-A0A1U8P1N6-F1
#
_cell.length_a   1.000
_cell.length_b   1.000
_cell.length_c   1.000
_cell.angle_alpha   90.00
_cell.angle_beta   90.00
_cell.angle_gamma   90.00
#
_symmetry.space_group_name_H-M   'P 1'
#
loop_
_entity.id
_entity.type
_entity.pdbx_description
1 polymer ?
#
loop_
_entity_poly.entity_id
_entity_poly.type
_entity_poly.pdbx_seq_one_letter_code
_entity_poly.pdbx_strand_id
1 'polypeptide(L)'
;MFISLTKQRFVQILIIVGFLYIVLVSVEIPFVFLTGFSSLSQESLTRLPGLSREVNVQEKDSPIRPLNWVSKSSPPPVQFLHHRRQLKYQGGFISNLSFDAKTFDPTTKDRSLELHMSAKVAWELGRKLWEELESRNFVIDSTENVNNGSERCPHLVSLSASEFLDHGNVMELPCGLTLGSYVTVVGKPRGTHPRTKSKVAFSQFIMELQGLRTVDGEEPPRILHFNPRLKGDWNRKPVIELNTCFRMQWGSALLCEGWKSEAYDETVDGEVKCEKWIRDDNNFSDESKLTWWLQRLVGQKKSLTVNWPFPFAENKLFVLTLSAGMEGYHVNVDGRHITSFPYRTGYTLEDAIGLTLNGDIDVHAVFASSLPTSHPSDATQKNLEMSNQWKAPPLPGQPVDLFIGILSAGNHFAERMAIRKSWMQHNLVKSSIVHVRFFVAVHPRKEVNVELKNEAEFFGDIVIVPYMDNYDLVVLKTVAICEYGARTVSAKFIMKCDDDTFVRVDAVMNEAKKVNGDRSFYIGNINYYHKPLRFGKWAVTYENFCYWYMVIYANA
;
A
#
# COMPACT_ATOMS: atom_id res chain seq x y z
N MET A 1 -38.43 7.02 67.27
CA MET A 1 -39.51 6.74 66.30
C MET A 1 -38.94 5.79 65.25
N PHE A 2 -39.08 4.47 65.45
CA PHE A 2 -38.73 3.48 64.43
C PHE A 2 -39.87 3.43 63.42
N ILE A 3 -39.71 4.12 62.29
CA ILE A 3 -40.66 4.06 61.19
C ILE A 3 -40.40 2.77 60.43
N SER A 4 -41.32 1.82 60.61
CA SER A 4 -41.45 0.58 59.85
C SER A 4 -41.55 0.89 58.35
N LEU A 5 -40.45 0.67 57.62
CA LEU A 5 -40.38 0.75 56.15
C LEU A 5 -41.09 -0.43 55.45
N THR A 6 -41.75 -1.30 56.21
CA THR A 6 -42.41 -2.51 55.73
C THR A 6 -43.86 -2.31 55.26
N LYS A 7 -44.34 -1.06 55.11
CA LYS A 7 -45.73 -0.76 54.70
C LYS A 7 -45.90 0.01 53.38
N GLN A 8 -44.85 0.19 52.59
CA GLN A 8 -45.00 0.71 51.22
C GLN A 8 -44.65 -0.40 50.22
N ARG A 9 -45.69 -0.98 49.59
CA ARG A 9 -45.56 -1.98 48.51
C ARG A 9 -44.54 -1.57 47.44
N PHE A 10 -44.41 -0.27 47.20
CA PHE A 10 -43.47 0.31 46.25
C PHE A 10 -41.99 0.09 46.62
N VAL A 11 -41.65 0.17 47.91
CA VAL A 11 -40.28 -0.05 48.40
C VAL A 11 -39.92 -1.54 48.31
N GLN A 12 -40.88 -2.43 48.60
CA GLN A 12 -40.69 -3.88 48.42
C GLN A 12 -40.49 -4.24 46.94
N ILE A 13 -41.23 -3.62 46.02
CA ILE A 13 -41.06 -3.81 44.58
C ILE A 13 -39.66 -3.33 44.14
N LEU A 14 -39.21 -2.17 44.60
CA LEU A 14 -37.87 -1.66 44.26
C LEU A 14 -36.75 -2.56 44.80
N ILE A 15 -36.90 -3.11 46.00
CA ILE A 15 -35.95 -4.08 46.56
C ILE A 15 -35.94 -5.37 45.73
N ILE A 16 -37.11 -5.87 45.32
CA ILE A 16 -37.23 -7.06 44.47
C ILE A 16 -36.58 -6.80 43.10
N VAL A 17 -36.86 -5.66 42.45
CA VAL A 17 -36.26 -5.29 41.16
C VAL A 17 -34.75 -5.12 41.28
N GLY A 18 -34.26 -4.48 42.35
CA GLY A 18 -32.83 -4.35 42.61
C GLY A 18 -32.15 -5.72 42.83
N PHE A 19 -32.80 -6.63 43.55
CA PHE A 19 -32.29 -7.99 43.72
C PHE A 19 -32.28 -8.77 42.40
N LEU A 20 -33.32 -8.63 41.57
CA LEU A 20 -33.42 -9.27 40.25
C LEU A 20 -32.36 -8.74 39.28
N TYR A 21 -32.06 -7.45 39.33
CA TYR A 21 -30.96 -6.83 38.59
C TYR A 21 -29.59 -7.37 39.03
N ILE A 22 -29.35 -7.49 40.35
CA ILE A 22 -28.10 -8.05 40.86
C ILE A 22 -27.96 -9.52 40.43
N VAL A 23 -29.02 -10.32 40.47
CA VAL A 23 -29.00 -11.72 40.00
C VAL A 23 -28.73 -11.79 38.49
N LEU A 24 -29.36 -10.96 37.67
CA LEU A 24 -29.10 -10.92 36.23
C LEU A 24 -27.65 -10.56 35.92
N VAL A 25 -27.12 -9.52 36.56
CA VAL A 25 -25.72 -9.09 36.37
C VAL A 25 -24.73 -10.14 36.89
N SER A 26 -25.01 -10.77 38.03
CA SER A 26 -24.12 -11.82 38.57
C SER A 26 -24.25 -13.19 37.88
N VAL A 27 -25.27 -13.41 37.05
CA VAL A 27 -25.39 -14.59 36.16
C VAL A 27 -24.83 -14.31 34.75
N GLU A 28 -24.80 -13.05 34.29
CA GLU A 28 -24.14 -12.66 33.04
C GLU A 28 -22.60 -12.51 33.19
N ILE A 29 -22.11 -12.08 34.35
CA ILE A 29 -20.65 -11.92 34.59
C ILE A 29 -19.87 -13.25 34.53
N PRO A 30 -20.38 -14.43 34.97
CA PRO A 30 -19.69 -15.70 34.77
C PRO A 30 -19.77 -16.20 33.31
N PHE A 31 -20.79 -15.82 32.54
CA PHE A 31 -20.98 -16.34 31.18
C PHE A 31 -20.06 -15.69 30.14
N VAL A 32 -19.67 -14.42 30.36
CA VAL A 32 -18.71 -13.71 29.50
C VAL A 32 -17.26 -14.15 29.77
N PHE A 33 -16.94 -14.72 30.94
CA PHE A 33 -15.59 -15.15 31.29
C PHE A 33 -15.35 -16.69 31.25
N LEU A 34 -16.37 -17.52 31.03
CA LEU A 34 -16.24 -18.99 30.93
C LEU A 34 -16.39 -19.57 29.51
N THR A 35 -16.67 -18.74 28.49
CA THR A 35 -16.79 -19.19 27.09
C THR A 35 -15.56 -18.90 26.22
N GLY A 36 -14.51 -18.31 26.79
CA GLY A 36 -13.21 -18.15 26.15
C GLY A 36 -12.17 -19.04 26.82
N PHE A 37 -11.71 -20.07 26.11
CA PHE A 37 -10.71 -21.08 26.48
C PHE A 37 -11.24 -22.32 27.22
N SER A 38 -10.98 -23.47 26.58
CA SER A 38 -11.06 -24.86 27.07
C SER A 38 -12.42 -25.58 27.03
N SER A 39 -12.80 -26.03 25.83
CA SER A 39 -12.98 -27.47 25.53
C SER A 39 -13.71 -27.63 24.19
N LEU A 40 -13.15 -28.46 23.31
CA LEU A 40 -13.89 -29.46 22.53
C LEU A 40 -12.86 -30.32 21.80
N SER A 41 -12.46 -31.38 22.50
CA SER A 41 -11.98 -32.62 21.92
C SER A 41 -13.08 -33.23 21.05
N GLN A 42 -12.74 -33.54 19.81
CA GLN A 42 -12.96 -34.84 19.16
C GLN A 42 -14.21 -35.63 19.60
N GLU A 43 -15.33 -35.48 18.88
CA GLU A 43 -16.10 -36.63 18.41
C GLU A 43 -17.04 -36.28 17.23
N SER A 44 -17.13 -37.25 16.33
CA SER A 44 -17.94 -37.33 15.11
C SER A 44 -19.43 -37.36 15.39
N LEU A 45 -20.27 -36.68 14.57
CA LEU A 45 -21.52 -37.25 14.04
C LEU A 45 -22.30 -36.29 13.10
N THR A 46 -22.63 -36.84 11.92
CA THR A 46 -23.85 -36.65 11.12
C THR A 46 -24.20 -35.29 10.48
N ARG A 47 -23.94 -35.26 9.17
CA ARG A 47 -24.73 -34.56 8.15
C ARG A 47 -26.23 -34.89 8.25
N LEU A 48 -27.08 -33.91 7.94
CA LEU A 48 -28.43 -34.04 7.35
C LEU A 48 -28.78 -32.72 6.62
N PRO A 49 -29.70 -32.69 5.64
CA PRO A 49 -29.32 -32.52 4.23
C PRO A 49 -30.04 -31.37 3.49
N GLY A 50 -29.50 -30.99 2.33
CA GLY A 50 -30.33 -30.58 1.18
C GLY A 50 -30.41 -29.08 0.85
N LEU A 51 -29.47 -28.60 0.04
CA LEU A 51 -29.82 -27.92 -1.22
C LEU A 51 -28.73 -28.22 -2.24
N SER A 52 -28.85 -29.40 -2.84
CA SER A 52 -27.96 -29.92 -3.86
C SER A 52 -28.09 -29.11 -5.15
N ARG A 53 -27.06 -28.33 -5.47
CA ARG A 53 -26.70 -28.08 -6.87
C ARG A 53 -25.47 -28.93 -7.13
N GLU A 54 -25.69 -30.12 -7.69
CA GLU A 54 -24.65 -31.06 -8.10
C GLU A 54 -23.68 -30.37 -9.05
N VAL A 55 -22.58 -29.85 -8.52
CA VAL A 55 -21.36 -29.72 -9.29
C VAL A 55 -20.69 -31.08 -9.15
N ASN A 56 -20.84 -31.89 -10.19
CA ASN A 56 -20.06 -33.11 -10.40
C ASN A 56 -18.59 -32.83 -10.05
N VAL A 57 -18.16 -33.31 -8.88
CA VAL A 57 -16.74 -33.51 -8.59
C VAL A 57 -16.36 -34.76 -9.39
N GLN A 58 -16.26 -34.57 -10.71
CA GLN A 58 -15.33 -35.37 -11.47
C GLN A 58 -13.98 -35.11 -10.83
N GLU A 59 -13.32 -36.17 -10.42
CA GLU A 59 -11.89 -36.25 -10.14
C GLU A 59 -11.17 -35.68 -11.38
N LYS A 60 -11.07 -34.36 -11.42
CA LYS A 60 -10.55 -33.62 -12.56
C LYS A 60 -9.12 -33.36 -12.20
N ASP A 61 -8.25 -34.10 -12.87
CA ASP A 61 -6.81 -33.96 -12.77
C ASP A 61 -6.41 -32.50 -12.59
N SER A 62 -5.51 -32.27 -11.64
CA SER A 62 -4.82 -30.99 -11.46
C SER A 62 -4.46 -30.43 -12.84
N PRO A 63 -4.62 -29.12 -13.10
CA PRO A 63 -4.14 -28.52 -14.34
C PRO A 63 -2.71 -28.98 -14.57
N ILE A 64 -2.51 -29.70 -15.68
CA ILE A 64 -1.24 -30.33 -16.02
C ILE A 64 -0.18 -29.24 -15.92
N ARG A 65 0.79 -29.44 -15.02
CA ARG A 65 2.07 -28.70 -14.98
C ARG A 65 2.49 -28.46 -16.43
N PRO A 66 2.79 -27.22 -16.87
CA PRO A 66 3.22 -26.98 -18.25
C PRO A 66 4.28 -28.01 -18.65
N LEU A 67 3.94 -28.87 -19.62
CA LEU A 67 4.74 -30.05 -19.98
C LEU A 67 6.02 -29.67 -20.74
N ASN A 68 6.21 -28.38 -21.02
CA ASN A 68 7.42 -27.86 -21.65
C ASN A 68 8.47 -27.62 -20.58
N TRP A 69 9.23 -28.69 -20.33
CA TRP A 69 10.53 -28.64 -19.71
C TRP A 69 11.41 -27.61 -20.45
N VAL A 70 11.59 -26.42 -19.87
CA VAL A 70 12.73 -25.58 -20.23
C VAL A 70 13.96 -26.36 -19.75
N SER A 71 14.72 -26.84 -20.73
CA SER A 71 15.98 -27.57 -20.62
C SER A 71 15.96 -29.10 -20.71
N LYS A 72 15.70 -29.62 -21.92
CA LYS A 72 16.19 -30.96 -22.33
C LYS A 72 17.72 -30.99 -22.58
N SER A 73 18.46 -29.96 -22.12
CA SER A 73 19.92 -29.88 -22.17
C SER A 73 20.55 -29.49 -20.82
N SER A 74 19.80 -29.62 -19.72
CA SER A 74 20.38 -29.54 -18.38
C SER A 74 20.94 -30.93 -18.07
N PRO A 75 22.22 -31.05 -17.68
CA PRO A 75 22.67 -32.29 -17.06
C PRO A 75 21.72 -32.61 -15.89
N PRO A 76 21.49 -33.90 -15.56
CA PRO A 76 20.73 -34.28 -14.38
C PRO A 76 21.27 -33.51 -13.17
N PRO A 77 20.46 -33.24 -12.12
CA PRO A 77 20.98 -32.63 -10.91
C PRO A 77 22.10 -33.56 -10.44
N VAL A 78 23.34 -33.13 -10.69
CA VAL A 78 24.51 -33.78 -10.17
C VAL A 78 24.22 -33.81 -8.69
N GLN A 79 24.18 -35.00 -8.08
CA GLN A 79 24.43 -35.11 -6.65
C GLN A 79 25.75 -34.37 -6.48
N PHE A 80 25.67 -33.09 -6.12
CA PHE A 80 26.83 -32.25 -5.94
C PHE A 80 27.46 -32.77 -4.66
N LEU A 81 28.24 -33.84 -4.84
CA LEU A 81 29.34 -34.25 -4.00
C LEU A 81 29.93 -32.98 -3.45
N HIS A 82 29.96 -32.90 -2.13
CA HIS A 82 30.54 -31.85 -1.31
C HIS A 82 31.93 -31.43 -1.81
N HIS A 83 32.00 -30.70 -2.91
CA HIS A 83 33.19 -30.03 -3.37
C HIS A 83 33.11 -28.65 -2.74
N ARG A 84 33.65 -28.63 -1.52
CA ARG A 84 33.88 -27.49 -0.65
C ARG A 84 34.83 -26.50 -1.34
N ARG A 85 34.44 -25.93 -2.48
CA ARG A 85 34.90 -24.60 -2.86
C ARG A 85 34.11 -23.67 -1.96
N GLN A 86 34.68 -23.39 -0.78
CA GLN A 86 34.42 -22.13 -0.12
C GLN A 86 34.74 -21.04 -1.16
N LEU A 87 33.75 -20.64 -1.95
CA LEU A 87 33.67 -19.27 -2.39
C LEU A 87 33.82 -18.48 -1.09
N LYS A 88 34.98 -17.84 -0.91
CA LYS A 88 35.19 -16.89 0.17
C LYS A 88 34.06 -15.89 0.01
N TYR A 89 33.00 -16.08 0.80
CA TYR A 89 31.99 -15.06 1.02
C TYR A 89 32.78 -13.96 1.73
N GLN A 90 33.31 -13.01 0.97
CA GLN A 90 33.66 -11.72 1.54
C GLN A 90 32.37 -11.25 2.18
N GLY A 91 32.39 -10.99 3.49
CA GLY A 91 31.20 -10.72 4.32
C GLY A 91 30.49 -9.41 3.98
N GLY A 92 30.24 -9.16 2.70
CA GLY A 92 29.45 -8.06 2.19
C GLY A 92 27.97 -8.37 2.31
N PHE A 93 27.21 -7.33 2.61
CA PHE A 93 25.75 -7.31 2.60
C PHE A 93 25.20 -7.22 1.17
N ILE A 94 26.02 -7.36 0.12
CA ILE A 94 25.58 -7.35 -1.28
C ILE A 94 25.28 -8.78 -1.75
N SER A 95 24.16 -8.95 -2.45
CA SER A 95 23.76 -10.22 -3.05
C SER A 95 24.70 -10.64 -4.18
N ASN A 96 24.99 -11.95 -4.26
CA ASN A 96 25.71 -12.54 -5.40
C ASN A 96 24.83 -12.75 -6.64
N LEU A 97 23.54 -12.38 -6.56
CA LEU A 97 22.66 -12.44 -7.72
C LEU A 97 23.29 -11.61 -8.85
N SER A 98 23.46 -12.22 -10.01
CA SER A 98 24.05 -11.57 -11.18
C SER A 98 23.05 -11.52 -12.31
N PHE A 99 22.99 -10.39 -13.00
CA PHE A 99 22.21 -10.26 -14.23
C PHE A 99 23.05 -10.66 -15.44
N ASP A 100 22.66 -11.74 -16.12
CA ASP A 100 23.25 -12.12 -17.40
C ASP A 100 22.50 -11.46 -18.55
N ALA A 101 23.08 -10.38 -19.10
CA ALA A 101 22.50 -9.64 -20.20
C ALA A 101 22.23 -10.50 -21.46
N LYS A 102 22.91 -11.64 -21.64
CA LYS A 102 22.66 -12.56 -22.76
C LYS A 102 21.42 -13.42 -22.56
N THR A 103 21.17 -13.84 -21.32
CA THR A 103 19.96 -14.61 -20.95
C THR A 103 18.70 -13.74 -21.02
N PHE A 104 18.84 -12.44 -20.78
CA PHE A 104 17.76 -11.46 -20.85
C PHE A 104 17.78 -10.60 -22.13
N ASP A 105 18.57 -10.98 -23.14
CA ASP A 105 18.62 -10.28 -24.42
C ASP A 105 17.28 -10.48 -25.15
N PRO A 106 16.52 -9.41 -25.48
CA PRO A 106 15.25 -9.52 -26.18
C PRO A 106 15.45 -9.87 -27.66
N THR A 107 16.01 -11.04 -27.98
CA THR A 107 16.03 -11.57 -29.35
C THR A 107 14.93 -12.61 -29.56
N THR A 108 13.91 -12.17 -30.29
CA THR A 108 12.88 -12.89 -31.07
C THR A 108 12.08 -14.04 -30.40
N LYS A 109 10.80 -13.72 -30.13
CA LYS A 109 9.61 -14.56 -29.83
C LYS A 109 9.19 -14.76 -28.38
N ASP A 110 9.90 -14.23 -27.38
CA ASP A 110 9.47 -14.38 -25.99
C ASP A 110 8.47 -13.30 -25.56
N ARG A 111 7.36 -13.72 -24.94
CA ARG A 111 6.24 -12.87 -24.49
C ARG A 111 6.54 -12.10 -23.19
N SER A 112 7.79 -12.14 -22.70
CA SER A 112 8.26 -11.50 -21.47
C SER A 112 9.12 -10.26 -21.70
N LEU A 113 9.03 -9.66 -22.90
CA LEU A 113 9.89 -8.55 -23.34
C LEU A 113 9.89 -7.36 -22.37
N GLU A 114 8.72 -6.98 -21.84
CA GLU A 114 8.57 -5.86 -20.91
C GLU A 114 9.30 -6.11 -19.57
N LEU A 115 9.18 -7.32 -19.01
CA LEU A 115 9.85 -7.68 -17.76
C LEU A 115 11.36 -7.75 -17.94
N HIS A 116 11.84 -8.29 -19.06
CA HIS A 116 13.27 -8.38 -19.37
C HIS A 116 13.88 -6.98 -19.56
N MET A 117 13.19 -6.09 -20.26
CA MET A 117 13.60 -4.68 -20.41
C MET A 117 13.61 -3.95 -19.07
N SER A 118 12.55 -4.10 -18.27
CA SER A 118 12.45 -3.50 -16.94
C SER A 118 13.57 -3.98 -16.02
N ALA A 119 13.87 -5.29 -16.04
CA ALA A 119 14.99 -5.85 -15.30
C ALA A 119 16.32 -5.25 -15.77
N LYS A 120 16.59 -5.25 -17.08
CA LYS A 120 17.84 -4.70 -17.64
C LYS A 120 18.08 -3.26 -17.18
N VAL A 121 17.09 -2.39 -17.33
CA VAL A 121 17.19 -0.97 -16.96
C VAL A 121 17.40 -0.83 -15.45
N ALA A 122 16.65 -1.58 -14.63
CA ALA A 122 16.81 -1.54 -13.18
C ALA A 122 18.20 -1.99 -12.72
N TRP A 123 18.79 -3.01 -13.36
CA TRP A 123 20.14 -3.47 -13.07
C TRP A 123 21.21 -2.46 -13.49
N GLU A 124 21.04 -1.78 -14.62
CA GLU A 124 21.95 -0.73 -15.07
C GLU A 124 21.92 0.49 -14.13
N LEU A 125 20.73 0.98 -13.80
CA LEU A 125 20.54 2.12 -12.89
C LEU A 125 20.97 1.80 -11.46
N GLY A 126 20.55 0.65 -10.94
CA GLY A 126 20.86 0.23 -9.57
C GLY A 126 22.35 0.02 -9.36
N ARG A 127 23.04 -0.63 -10.31
CA ARG A 127 24.50 -0.83 -10.23
C ARG A 127 25.25 0.50 -10.26
N LYS A 128 24.89 1.39 -11.18
CA LYS A 128 25.51 2.72 -11.27
C LYS A 128 25.34 3.50 -9.96
N LEU A 129 24.13 3.52 -9.40
CA LEU A 129 23.87 4.21 -8.14
C LEU A 129 24.66 3.59 -6.98
N TRP A 130 24.78 2.27 -6.96
CA TRP A 130 25.54 1.55 -5.95
C TRP A 130 27.05 1.82 -6.05
N GLU A 131 27.62 1.80 -7.26
CA GLU A 131 29.02 2.16 -7.51
C GLU A 131 29.33 3.62 -7.12
N GLU A 132 28.38 4.54 -7.34
CA GLU A 132 28.48 5.93 -6.87
C GLU A 132 28.53 6.02 -5.33
N LEU A 133 27.79 5.16 -4.63
CA LEU A 133 27.76 5.09 -3.15
C LEU A 133 28.99 4.40 -2.55
N GLU A 134 29.64 3.50 -3.28
CA GLU A 134 30.88 2.85 -2.85
C GLU A 134 32.11 3.71 -3.10
N SER A 135 32.16 4.41 -4.25
CA SER A 135 33.30 5.24 -4.65
C SER A 135 33.44 6.53 -3.85
N ARG A 136 32.34 7.05 -3.30
CA ARG A 136 32.36 8.18 -2.37
C ARG A 136 32.34 7.62 -0.95
N ASN A 137 33.43 7.81 -0.20
CA ASN A 137 33.35 7.81 1.26
C ASN A 137 32.46 8.98 1.66
N PHE A 138 31.14 8.77 1.65
CA PHE A 138 30.14 9.74 2.09
C PHE A 138 30.29 9.91 3.60
N VAL A 139 31.21 10.77 3.99
CA VAL A 139 31.11 11.47 5.27
C VAL A 139 29.98 12.48 5.04
N ILE A 140 28.86 12.30 5.73
CA ILE A 140 27.93 13.42 5.94
C ILE A 140 28.71 14.39 6.81
N ASP A 141 29.47 15.27 6.17
CA ASP A 141 30.17 16.33 6.87
C ASP A 141 29.08 17.29 7.34
N SER A 142 28.73 17.20 8.62
CA SER A 142 27.86 18.14 9.30
C SER A 142 28.46 19.56 9.37
N THR A 143 29.54 19.85 8.63
CA THR A 143 30.34 21.07 8.75
C THR A 143 30.92 21.62 7.44
N GLU A 144 30.40 21.26 6.26
CA GLU A 144 30.71 22.02 5.04
C GLU A 144 29.50 22.81 4.54
N ASN A 145 29.69 24.12 4.41
CA ASN A 145 28.76 25.08 3.83
C ASN A 145 28.36 24.67 2.40
N VAL A 146 27.31 23.86 2.27
CA VAL A 146 26.63 23.60 0.99
C VAL A 146 25.70 24.76 0.68
N ASN A 147 26.26 25.83 0.12
CA ASN A 147 25.51 26.75 -0.71
C ASN A 147 25.28 26.08 -2.08
N ASN A 148 24.28 25.18 -2.12
CA ASN A 148 23.35 24.93 -3.23
C ASN A 148 22.66 23.56 -3.06
N GLY A 149 21.40 23.59 -2.62
CA GLY A 149 20.40 22.61 -3.05
C GLY A 149 20.15 21.36 -2.20
N SER A 150 20.49 21.30 -0.91
CA SER A 150 19.70 20.43 -0.04
C SER A 150 18.32 21.09 0.13
N GLU A 151 17.32 20.56 -0.56
CA GLU A 151 15.94 21.07 -0.51
C GLU A 151 15.48 21.05 0.95
N ARG A 152 15.52 22.23 1.59
CA ARG A 152 14.88 22.42 2.90
C ARG A 152 13.44 21.99 2.74
N CYS A 153 12.90 21.21 3.68
CA CYS A 153 11.48 20.87 3.68
C CYS A 153 10.67 22.05 4.21
N PRO A 154 10.04 22.88 3.34
CA PRO A 154 9.23 23.98 3.83
C PRO A 154 7.95 23.41 4.44
N HIS A 155 7.62 23.85 5.66
CA HIS A 155 6.32 23.53 6.28
C HIS A 155 5.13 24.12 5.49
N LEU A 156 5.39 25.15 4.68
CA LEU A 156 4.42 25.86 3.86
C LEU A 156 5.04 26.19 2.50
N VAL A 157 4.37 25.84 1.42
CA VAL A 157 4.67 26.29 0.06
C VAL A 157 3.46 27.05 -0.45
N SER A 158 3.66 28.20 -1.07
CA SER A 158 2.59 29.02 -1.64
C SER A 158 3.05 29.61 -2.96
N LEU A 159 2.20 29.52 -3.98
CA LEU A 159 2.43 30.06 -5.31
C LEU A 159 1.24 30.93 -5.71
N SER A 160 1.55 32.14 -6.17
CA SER A 160 0.60 33.01 -6.86
C SER A 160 0.29 32.48 -8.27
N ALA A 161 -0.74 33.03 -8.92
CA ALA A 161 -1.11 32.66 -10.28
C ALA A 161 0.06 32.73 -11.28
N SER A 162 0.87 33.79 -11.23
CA SER A 162 2.02 33.97 -12.13
C SER A 162 3.11 32.95 -11.86
N GLU A 163 3.47 32.75 -10.58
CA GLU A 163 4.53 31.80 -10.21
C GLU A 163 4.16 30.37 -10.57
N PHE A 164 2.88 29.99 -10.37
CA PHE A 164 2.40 28.67 -10.74
C PHE A 164 2.46 28.42 -12.26
N LEU A 165 2.14 29.44 -13.07
CA LEU A 165 2.26 29.39 -14.53
C LEU A 165 3.73 29.33 -14.97
N ASP A 166 4.60 30.12 -14.35
CA ASP A 166 6.05 30.15 -14.64
C ASP A 166 6.70 28.80 -14.34
N HIS A 167 6.17 28.06 -13.36
CA HIS A 167 6.58 26.69 -13.02
C HIS A 167 5.89 25.62 -13.90
N GLY A 168 5.20 26.00 -14.97
CA GLY A 168 4.57 25.07 -15.91
C GLY A 168 3.32 24.38 -15.37
N ASN A 169 2.56 25.04 -14.48
CA ASN A 169 1.39 24.51 -13.77
C ASN A 169 1.73 23.37 -12.79
N VAL A 170 2.92 23.43 -12.19
CA VAL A 170 3.39 22.46 -11.21
C VAL A 170 3.81 23.18 -9.92
N MET A 171 3.35 22.64 -8.79
CA MET A 171 3.84 23.00 -7.47
C MET A 171 4.69 21.84 -6.95
N GLU A 172 5.95 22.12 -6.63
CA GLU A 172 6.88 21.15 -6.05
C GLU A 172 6.67 21.02 -4.54
N LEU A 173 6.66 19.78 -4.06
CA LEU A 173 6.52 19.38 -2.67
C LEU A 173 7.73 18.50 -2.31
N PRO A 174 8.91 19.09 -2.07
CA PRO A 174 10.19 18.36 -2.06
C PRO A 174 10.23 17.18 -1.08
N CYS A 175 9.49 17.30 0.04
CA CYS A 175 9.44 16.28 1.09
C CYS A 175 8.12 15.50 1.12
N GLY A 176 7.31 15.64 0.06
CA GLY A 176 6.00 15.02 -0.06
C GLY A 176 4.98 15.55 0.94
N LEU A 177 3.97 14.73 1.22
CA LEU A 177 2.94 14.99 2.22
C LEU A 177 3.15 14.13 3.47
N THR A 178 2.55 14.53 4.57
CA THR A 178 2.41 13.73 5.79
C THR A 178 0.96 13.73 6.26
N LEU A 179 0.64 12.96 7.30
CA LEU A 179 -0.70 12.93 7.87
C LEU A 179 -1.11 14.32 8.34
N GLY A 180 -2.28 14.78 7.92
CA GLY A 180 -2.78 16.13 8.22
C GLY A 180 -2.24 17.24 7.31
N SER A 181 -1.34 16.94 6.37
CA SER A 181 -0.98 17.88 5.31
C SER A 181 -2.22 18.24 4.48
N TYR A 182 -2.28 19.47 4.02
CA TYR A 182 -3.36 19.92 3.16
C TYR A 182 -2.86 20.84 2.05
N VAL A 183 -3.53 20.77 0.91
CA VAL A 183 -3.28 21.56 -0.29
C VAL A 183 -4.56 22.30 -0.65
N THR A 184 -4.47 23.61 -0.79
CA THR A 184 -5.61 24.46 -1.15
C THR A 184 -5.38 25.12 -2.49
N VAL A 185 -6.40 25.03 -3.35
CA VAL A 185 -6.44 25.64 -4.67
C VAL A 185 -7.55 26.66 -4.70
N VAL A 186 -7.21 27.91 -5.00
CA VAL A 186 -8.18 28.96 -5.31
C VAL A 186 -8.25 29.06 -6.83
N GLY A 187 -9.38 28.69 -7.39
CA GLY A 187 -9.54 28.52 -8.83
C GLY A 187 -10.87 29.03 -9.35
N LYS A 188 -10.93 29.28 -10.65
CA LYS A 188 -12.14 29.64 -11.38
C LYS A 188 -12.25 28.79 -12.65
N PRO A 189 -13.23 27.87 -12.74
CA PRO A 189 -13.41 27.07 -13.95
C PRO A 189 -13.80 27.98 -15.12
N ARG A 190 -13.19 27.78 -16.28
CA ARG A 190 -13.50 28.54 -17.48
C ARG A 190 -14.80 28.05 -18.11
N GLY A 191 -15.53 28.98 -18.71
CA GLY A 191 -16.64 28.66 -19.60
C GLY A 191 -16.15 27.95 -20.86
N THR A 192 -17.00 27.11 -21.44
CA THR A 192 -16.70 26.30 -22.63
C THR A 192 -16.09 27.12 -23.79
N HIS A 193 -14.93 26.71 -24.29
CA HIS A 193 -14.44 27.13 -25.60
C HIS A 193 -14.88 26.14 -26.68
N PRO A 194 -15.47 26.59 -27.81
CA PRO A 194 -15.80 25.69 -28.92
C PRO A 194 -14.50 25.14 -29.52
N ARG A 195 -14.16 23.87 -29.23
CA ARG A 195 -13.10 23.17 -29.95
C ARG A 195 -13.58 22.82 -31.36
N THR A 196 -12.78 23.25 -32.34
CA THR A 196 -13.01 23.15 -33.78
C THR A 196 -13.55 21.78 -34.18
N LYS A 197 -14.71 21.77 -34.85
CA LYS A 197 -15.42 20.63 -35.48
C LYS A 197 -16.16 19.61 -34.60
N SER A 198 -16.35 19.81 -33.29
CA SER A 198 -17.28 18.99 -32.50
C SER A 198 -18.40 19.81 -31.86
N LYS A 199 -19.66 19.41 -32.02
CA LYS A 199 -20.86 20.09 -31.48
C LYS A 199 -21.05 19.88 -29.96
N VAL A 200 -20.08 19.29 -29.27
CA VAL A 200 -20.14 19.02 -27.83
C VAL A 200 -19.17 19.95 -27.12
N ALA A 201 -19.71 20.80 -26.26
CA ALA A 201 -18.94 21.73 -25.44
C ALA A 201 -18.55 21.01 -24.13
N PHE A 202 -17.25 20.95 -23.85
CA PHE A 202 -16.69 20.31 -22.65
C PHE A 202 -16.13 21.39 -21.71
N SER A 203 -16.35 21.23 -20.41
CA SER A 203 -15.73 22.06 -19.36
C SER A 203 -15.31 21.12 -18.24
N GLN A 204 -13.99 20.95 -18.06
CA GLN A 204 -13.40 20.11 -17.02
C GLN A 204 -12.00 20.60 -16.65
N PHE A 205 -11.59 20.33 -15.42
CA PHE A 205 -10.20 20.52 -14.99
C PHE A 205 -9.73 19.32 -14.19
N ILE A 206 -8.42 19.15 -14.09
CA ILE A 206 -7.79 18.01 -13.46
C ILE A 206 -6.77 18.52 -12.46
N MET A 207 -6.84 18.00 -11.24
CA MET A 207 -5.83 18.18 -10.19
C MET A 207 -5.18 16.83 -9.92
N GLU A 208 -3.85 16.75 -9.97
CA GLU A 208 -3.13 15.50 -9.72
C GLU A 208 -2.02 15.67 -8.70
N LEU A 209 -1.96 14.75 -7.73
CA LEU A 209 -0.75 14.50 -6.94
C LEU A 209 0.12 13.48 -7.71
N GLN A 210 1.36 13.86 -7.97
CA GLN A 210 2.31 13.08 -8.77
C GLN A 210 3.53 12.70 -7.93
N GLY A 211 4.12 11.54 -8.27
CA GLY A 211 5.38 11.08 -7.68
C GLY A 211 6.59 11.22 -8.60
N LEU A 212 7.74 10.72 -8.13
CA LEU A 212 8.99 10.71 -8.89
C LEU A 212 8.91 9.81 -10.12
N ARG A 213 9.64 10.16 -11.18
CA ARG A 213 9.83 9.28 -12.34
C ARG A 213 10.60 8.03 -11.92
N THR A 214 10.00 6.86 -12.13
CA THR A 214 10.58 5.55 -11.80
C THR A 214 11.64 5.10 -12.80
N VAL A 215 11.46 5.45 -14.08
CA VAL A 215 12.35 5.08 -15.20
C VAL A 215 12.34 6.20 -16.25
N ASP A 216 13.49 6.43 -16.91
CA ASP A 216 13.57 7.33 -18.07
C ASP A 216 12.64 6.84 -19.19
N GLY A 217 11.63 7.64 -19.52
CA GLY A 217 10.63 7.35 -20.55
C GLY A 217 9.23 6.99 -20.03
N GLU A 218 9.07 6.73 -18.73
CA GLU A 218 7.75 6.56 -18.11
C GLU A 218 7.20 7.90 -17.60
N GLU A 219 5.88 8.10 -17.75
CA GLU A 219 5.21 9.22 -17.09
C GLU A 219 5.23 9.04 -15.57
N PRO A 220 5.34 10.14 -14.80
CA PRO A 220 5.31 10.03 -13.34
C PRO A 220 4.02 9.33 -12.86
N PRO A 221 4.05 8.62 -11.73
CA PRO A 221 2.84 8.02 -11.18
C PRO A 221 1.81 9.08 -10.77
N ARG A 222 0.50 8.78 -10.89
CA ARG A 222 -0.60 9.68 -10.48
C ARG A 222 -1.19 9.10 -9.21
N ILE A 223 -0.69 9.57 -8.08
CA ILE A 223 -1.04 9.08 -6.74
C ILE A 223 -2.52 9.37 -6.46
N LEU A 224 -2.95 10.58 -6.81
CA LEU A 224 -4.35 10.99 -6.82
C LEU A 224 -4.62 11.73 -8.12
N HIS A 225 -5.64 11.31 -8.85
CA HIS A 225 -6.22 12.00 -10.00
C HIS A 225 -7.62 12.46 -9.61
N PHE A 226 -7.84 13.78 -9.55
CA PHE A 226 -9.12 14.39 -9.24
C PHE A 226 -9.61 15.18 -10.45
N ASN A 227 -10.72 14.76 -11.04
CA ASN A 227 -11.22 15.28 -12.31
C ASN A 227 -12.70 15.67 -12.21
N PRO A 228 -13.01 16.92 -11.80
CA PRO A 228 -14.34 17.48 -11.90
C PRO A 228 -14.70 17.80 -13.35
N ARG A 229 -15.79 17.21 -13.81
CA ARG A 229 -16.37 17.47 -15.12
C ARG A 229 -17.66 18.26 -14.91
N LEU A 230 -17.62 19.55 -15.25
CA LEU A 230 -18.76 20.46 -15.11
C LEU A 230 -19.77 20.21 -16.24
N LYS A 231 -19.25 20.01 -17.45
CA LYS A 231 -20.00 19.60 -18.64
C LYS A 231 -19.22 18.47 -19.30
N GLY A 232 -19.46 17.24 -18.84
CA GLY A 232 -18.81 16.03 -19.34
C GLY A 232 -19.81 14.91 -19.59
N ASP A 233 -19.45 14.04 -20.53
CA ASP A 233 -20.17 12.85 -21.01
C ASP A 233 -21.43 13.09 -21.86
N TRP A 234 -21.86 12.05 -22.59
CA TRP A 234 -23.00 12.11 -23.53
C TRP A 234 -24.29 12.62 -22.87
N ASN A 235 -24.37 12.55 -21.54
CA ASN A 235 -25.52 12.91 -20.73
C ASN A 235 -25.49 14.36 -20.20
N ARG A 236 -24.41 15.13 -20.42
CA ARG A 236 -24.24 16.55 -19.98
C ARG A 236 -24.42 16.78 -18.47
N LYS A 237 -24.22 15.76 -17.64
CA LYS A 237 -24.38 15.85 -16.18
C LYS A 237 -23.03 16.07 -15.50
N PRO A 238 -22.98 16.87 -14.43
CA PRO A 238 -21.74 17.08 -13.72
C PRO A 238 -21.36 15.83 -12.91
N VAL A 239 -20.08 15.47 -12.95
CA VAL A 239 -19.52 14.29 -12.27
C VAL A 239 -18.12 14.61 -11.75
N ILE A 240 -17.74 14.01 -10.62
CA ILE A 240 -16.37 14.04 -10.13
C ILE A 240 -15.80 12.63 -10.24
N GLU A 241 -14.68 12.50 -10.94
CA GLU A 241 -13.92 11.26 -11.01
C GLU A 241 -12.68 11.35 -10.11
N LEU A 242 -12.46 10.31 -9.30
CA LEU A 242 -11.24 10.12 -8.53
C LEU A 242 -10.61 8.78 -8.89
N ASN A 243 -9.30 8.78 -9.13
CA ASN A 243 -8.57 7.57 -9.46
C ASN A 243 -7.09 7.66 -9.08
N THR A 244 -6.37 6.57 -9.28
CA THR A 244 -4.91 6.47 -9.18
C THR A 244 -4.42 5.77 -10.44
N CYS A 245 -3.33 6.27 -11.03
CA CYS A 245 -2.66 5.64 -12.16
C CYS A 245 -1.32 5.10 -11.70
N PHE A 246 -1.19 3.77 -11.70
CA PHE A 246 0.04 3.06 -11.39
C PHE A 246 0.58 2.42 -12.66
N ARG A 247 1.82 2.75 -13.05
CA ARG A 247 2.46 2.23 -14.29
C ARG A 247 1.60 2.38 -15.54
N MET A 248 1.07 3.58 -15.76
CA MET A 248 0.14 3.87 -16.88
C MET A 248 -1.15 3.04 -16.88
N GLN A 249 -1.44 2.30 -15.81
CA GLN A 249 -2.67 1.56 -15.63
C GLN A 249 -3.54 2.26 -14.58
N TRP A 250 -4.71 2.69 -15.03
CA TRP A 250 -5.73 3.24 -14.15
C TRP A 250 -6.34 2.13 -13.29
N GLY A 251 -6.48 2.41 -11.99
CA GLY A 251 -7.32 1.57 -11.13
C GLY A 251 -8.80 1.78 -11.41
N SER A 252 -9.66 1.17 -10.58
CA SER A 252 -11.12 1.36 -10.67
C SER A 252 -11.48 2.80 -10.32
N ALA A 253 -12.16 3.54 -11.20
CA ALA A 253 -12.54 4.92 -10.89
C ALA A 253 -13.62 4.99 -9.80
N LEU A 254 -13.50 5.96 -8.88
CA LEU A 254 -14.60 6.39 -8.01
C LEU A 254 -15.32 7.53 -8.73
N LEU A 255 -16.62 7.35 -9.01
CA LEU A 255 -17.44 8.32 -9.71
C LEU A 255 -18.51 8.86 -8.76
N CYS A 256 -18.46 10.15 -8.45
CA CYS A 256 -19.50 10.84 -7.71
C CYS A 256 -20.43 11.56 -8.70
N GLU A 257 -21.64 11.03 -8.86
CA GLU A 257 -22.67 11.52 -9.80
C GLU A 257 -23.79 12.35 -9.11
N GLY A 258 -23.55 12.73 -7.85
CA GLY A 258 -24.49 13.49 -7.02
C GLY A 258 -25.41 12.64 -6.16
N TRP A 259 -25.19 11.33 -6.10
CA TRP A 259 -25.78 10.47 -5.07
C TRP A 259 -24.85 10.40 -3.86
N LYS A 260 -25.42 10.35 -2.66
CA LYS A 260 -24.64 10.04 -1.46
C LYS A 260 -24.22 8.57 -1.51
N SER A 261 -23.02 8.25 -1.05
CA SER A 261 -22.64 6.85 -0.77
C SER A 261 -23.65 6.19 0.17
N GLU A 262 -23.86 4.90 -0.03
CA GLU A 262 -24.83 4.12 0.73
C GLU A 262 -24.38 3.99 2.19
N ALA A 263 -25.32 3.84 3.12
CA ALA A 263 -25.01 3.80 4.55
C ALA A 263 -24.14 2.59 4.97
N TYR A 264 -24.09 1.55 4.14
CA TYR A 264 -23.26 0.35 4.35
C TYR A 264 -21.95 0.40 3.57
N ASP A 265 -21.73 1.42 2.73
CA ASP A 265 -20.45 1.57 2.03
C ASP A 265 -19.36 1.88 3.05
N GLU A 266 -18.17 1.31 2.84
CA GLU A 266 -16.99 1.63 3.65
C GLU A 266 -16.70 3.14 3.54
N THR A 267 -16.63 3.79 4.69
CA THR A 267 -16.21 5.19 4.86
C THR A 267 -14.69 5.33 4.78
N VAL A 268 -14.21 6.56 4.69
CA VAL A 268 -12.79 6.91 4.82
C VAL A 268 -12.68 7.90 5.96
N ASP A 269 -12.01 7.54 7.05
CA ASP A 269 -11.90 8.36 8.27
C ASP A 269 -13.27 8.80 8.84
N GLY A 270 -14.29 7.94 8.67
CA GLY A 270 -15.68 8.22 9.06
C GLY A 270 -16.47 9.13 8.09
N GLU A 271 -15.83 9.62 7.01
CA GLU A 271 -16.46 10.41 5.96
C GLU A 271 -16.92 9.52 4.79
N VAL A 272 -17.99 9.96 4.11
CA VAL A 272 -18.53 9.24 2.95
C VAL A 272 -17.65 9.41 1.70
N LYS A 273 -17.62 8.40 0.83
CA LYS A 273 -16.86 8.48 -0.43
C LYS A 273 -17.41 9.55 -1.37
N CYS A 274 -18.74 9.69 -1.46
CA CYS A 274 -19.41 10.71 -2.28
C CYS A 274 -20.54 11.39 -1.50
N GLU A 275 -20.58 12.73 -1.55
CA GLU A 275 -21.70 13.51 -1.03
C GLU A 275 -22.80 13.75 -2.07
N LYS A 276 -24.01 14.02 -1.57
CA LYS A 276 -25.16 14.35 -2.42
C LYS A 276 -25.13 15.80 -2.91
N TRP A 277 -25.52 16.01 -4.17
CA TRP A 277 -25.85 17.33 -4.73
C TRP A 277 -27.14 17.29 -5.57
N ILE A 278 -27.69 18.47 -5.85
CA ILE A 278 -28.91 18.67 -6.64
C ILE A 278 -28.66 18.22 -8.08
N ARG A 279 -29.62 17.46 -8.62
CA ARG A 279 -29.66 16.98 -10.00
C ARG A 279 -30.88 17.56 -10.71
N ASP A 280 -30.73 17.91 -11.98
CA ASP A 280 -31.83 18.44 -12.82
C ASP A 280 -32.97 17.43 -13.03
N ASP A 281 -32.73 16.13 -12.80
CA ASP A 281 -33.74 15.07 -12.95
C ASP A 281 -34.76 15.01 -11.80
N ASN A 282 -34.54 15.76 -10.71
CA ASN A 282 -35.47 15.79 -9.59
C ASN A 282 -36.64 16.72 -9.94
N ASN A 283 -37.69 16.15 -10.56
CA ASN A 283 -39.03 16.74 -10.47
C ASN A 283 -39.37 16.85 -8.98
N PHE A 284 -39.49 18.06 -8.43
CA PHE A 284 -40.48 18.49 -7.41
C PHE A 284 -40.06 19.82 -6.76
N SER A 285 -40.76 20.90 -7.16
CA SER A 285 -41.44 21.93 -6.36
C SER A 285 -40.90 22.50 -5.02
N ASP A 286 -39.69 22.19 -4.56
CA ASP A 286 -39.24 22.55 -3.19
C ASP A 286 -38.24 23.72 -3.11
N GLU A 287 -37.76 24.25 -4.23
CA GLU A 287 -36.94 25.48 -4.23
C GLU A 287 -37.70 26.71 -3.71
N SER A 288 -38.99 26.83 -4.02
CA SER A 288 -39.81 27.98 -3.61
C SER A 288 -40.19 27.97 -2.12
N LYS A 289 -40.05 26.82 -1.44
CA LYS A 289 -40.27 26.73 0.00
C LYS A 289 -39.01 27.08 0.79
N LEU A 290 -37.83 26.65 0.34
CA LEU A 290 -36.57 26.81 1.08
C LEU A 290 -36.20 28.28 1.37
N THR A 291 -36.46 29.21 0.45
CA THR A 291 -36.17 30.64 0.65
C THR A 291 -37.09 31.28 1.69
N TRP A 292 -38.32 30.80 1.85
CA TRP A 292 -39.29 31.32 2.83
C TRP A 292 -39.03 30.80 4.26
N TRP A 293 -38.45 29.60 4.41
CA TRP A 293 -38.18 29.01 5.73
C TRP A 293 -36.83 29.44 6.33
N LEU A 294 -35.82 29.76 5.52
CA LEU A 294 -34.49 30.18 6.00
C LEU A 294 -34.51 31.52 6.76
N GLN A 295 -35.51 32.38 6.54
CA GLN A 295 -35.69 33.61 7.32
C GLN A 295 -36.26 33.37 8.73
N ARG A 296 -36.66 32.13 9.08
CA ARG A 296 -37.43 31.83 10.30
C ARG A 296 -36.76 30.92 11.33
N LEU A 297 -35.51 30.49 11.14
CA LEU A 297 -34.86 29.54 12.05
C LEU A 297 -33.53 30.02 12.61
N VAL A 298 -33.64 30.93 13.59
CA VAL A 298 -32.68 30.98 14.70
C VAL A 298 -33.23 30.02 15.78
N GLY A 299 -32.55 28.90 16.03
CA GLY A 299 -32.73 28.16 17.29
C GLY A 299 -33.28 26.72 17.28
N GLN A 300 -33.23 25.96 16.17
CA GLN A 300 -33.55 24.51 16.24
C GLN A 300 -32.50 23.62 15.57
N LYS A 301 -31.84 22.77 16.38
CA LYS A 301 -31.00 21.65 15.94
C LYS A 301 -31.90 20.49 15.48
N LYS A 302 -32.35 20.52 14.23
CA LYS A 302 -32.67 19.31 13.46
C LYS A 302 -31.74 19.29 12.26
N SER A 303 -31.02 18.18 12.07
CA SER A 303 -30.19 17.96 10.88
C SER A 303 -31.09 17.94 9.65
N LEU A 304 -31.20 19.09 8.98
CA LEU A 304 -31.84 19.21 7.69
C LEU A 304 -30.79 18.80 6.65
N THR A 305 -31.06 17.75 5.89
CA THR A 305 -30.30 17.41 4.68
C THR A 305 -30.57 18.48 3.62
N VAL A 306 -29.88 19.61 3.75
CA VAL A 306 -29.83 20.66 2.72
C VAL A 306 -29.17 20.04 1.49
N ASN A 307 -29.92 19.87 0.41
CA ASN A 307 -29.35 19.47 -0.87
C ASN A 307 -28.69 20.71 -1.48
N TRP A 308 -27.43 20.59 -1.88
CA TRP A 308 -26.61 21.69 -2.41
C TRP A 308 -26.35 21.49 -3.90
N PRO A 309 -26.08 22.55 -4.68
CA PRO A 309 -25.70 22.40 -6.08
C PRO A 309 -24.34 21.69 -6.24
N PHE A 310 -24.01 21.32 -7.47
CA PHE A 310 -22.67 20.85 -7.83
C PHE A 310 -21.61 21.88 -7.39
N PRO A 311 -20.50 21.45 -6.75
CA PRO A 311 -19.55 22.38 -6.10
C PRO A 311 -18.76 23.28 -7.06
N PHE A 312 -18.74 22.99 -8.37
CA PHE A 312 -18.02 23.79 -9.35
C PHE A 312 -18.97 24.41 -10.36
N ALA A 313 -18.76 25.69 -10.68
CA ALA A 313 -19.55 26.39 -11.67
C ALA A 313 -18.66 27.25 -12.56
N GLU A 314 -19.00 27.30 -13.85
CA GLU A 314 -18.28 28.12 -14.81
C GLU A 314 -18.24 29.58 -14.36
N ASN A 315 -17.05 30.18 -14.46
CA ASN A 315 -16.78 31.56 -14.09
C ASN A 315 -17.07 31.93 -12.63
N LYS A 316 -17.21 30.95 -11.73
CA LYS A 316 -17.30 31.19 -10.28
C LYS A 316 -16.00 30.75 -9.60
N LEU A 317 -15.56 31.56 -8.64
CA LEU A 317 -14.45 31.18 -7.78
C LEU A 317 -14.87 30.05 -6.86
N PHE A 318 -13.94 29.16 -6.58
CA PHE A 318 -14.04 28.14 -5.55
C PHE A 318 -12.74 28.07 -4.75
N VAL A 319 -12.84 27.59 -3.51
CA VAL A 319 -11.70 27.22 -2.68
C VAL A 319 -11.76 25.72 -2.44
N LEU A 320 -10.88 24.96 -3.10
CA LEU A 320 -10.76 23.52 -2.92
C LEU A 320 -9.64 23.25 -1.92
N THR A 321 -9.91 22.45 -0.90
CA THR A 321 -8.92 21.94 0.05
C THR A 321 -8.87 20.42 -0.06
N LEU A 322 -7.71 19.89 -0.41
CA LEU A 322 -7.37 18.48 -0.33
C LEU A 322 -6.62 18.24 0.98
N SER A 323 -7.07 17.32 1.82
CA SER A 323 -6.38 16.96 3.08
C SER A 323 -6.02 15.48 3.12
N ALA A 324 -4.83 15.16 3.63
CA ALA A 324 -4.37 13.79 3.87
C ALA A 324 -4.85 13.29 5.25
N GLY A 325 -5.83 12.38 5.26
CA GLY A 325 -6.36 11.70 6.44
C GLY A 325 -5.58 10.43 6.79
N MET A 326 -6.09 9.61 7.71
CA MET A 326 -5.44 8.35 8.10
C MET A 326 -5.74 7.24 7.11
N GLU A 327 -6.95 7.19 6.56
CA GLU A 327 -7.41 6.16 5.63
C GLU A 327 -7.44 6.63 4.16
N GLY A 328 -7.43 7.95 3.91
CA GLY A 328 -7.42 8.47 2.56
C GLY A 328 -7.33 9.99 2.42
N TYR A 329 -7.57 10.46 1.21
CA TYR A 329 -7.64 11.88 0.89
C TYR A 329 -9.08 12.39 0.98
N HIS A 330 -9.27 13.57 1.56
CA HIS A 330 -10.57 14.25 1.65
C HIS A 330 -10.55 15.53 0.82
N VAL A 331 -11.61 15.75 0.04
CA VAL A 331 -11.79 16.95 -0.77
C VAL A 331 -12.93 17.78 -0.21
N ASN A 332 -12.60 18.99 0.20
CA ASN A 332 -13.56 20.00 0.65
C ASN A 332 -13.59 21.15 -0.35
N VAL A 333 -14.77 21.66 -0.67
CA VAL A 333 -14.95 22.85 -1.52
C VAL A 333 -15.75 23.88 -0.75
N ASP A 334 -15.23 25.10 -0.66
CA ASP A 334 -15.81 26.22 0.10
C ASP A 334 -16.16 25.84 1.55
N GLY A 335 -15.28 25.05 2.18
CA GLY A 335 -15.41 24.59 3.56
C GLY A 335 -16.34 23.39 3.76
N ARG A 336 -16.94 22.84 2.69
CA ARG A 336 -17.81 21.67 2.75
C ARG A 336 -17.15 20.44 2.16
N HIS A 337 -17.21 19.32 2.88
CA HIS A 337 -16.77 18.02 2.37
C HIS A 337 -17.61 17.59 1.15
N ILE A 338 -16.93 17.10 0.10
CA ILE A 338 -17.53 16.69 -1.18
C ILE A 338 -17.30 15.20 -1.46
N THR A 339 -16.09 14.72 -1.22
CA THR A 339 -15.71 13.33 -1.54
C THR A 339 -14.46 12.94 -0.77
N SER A 340 -14.39 11.65 -0.43
CA SER A 340 -13.23 11.02 0.18
C SER A 340 -12.75 9.86 -0.67
N PHE A 341 -11.44 9.75 -0.87
CA PHE A 341 -10.81 8.72 -1.67
C PHE A 341 -9.80 7.92 -0.83
N PRO A 342 -10.03 6.61 -0.62
CA PRO A 342 -9.14 5.80 0.21
C PRO A 342 -7.75 5.68 -0.43
N TYR A 343 -6.72 5.58 0.40
CA TYR A 343 -5.37 5.31 -0.10
C TYR A 343 -5.33 3.99 -0.88
N ARG A 344 -4.60 4.00 -2.00
CA ARG A 344 -4.34 2.80 -2.78
C ARG A 344 -2.94 2.30 -2.54
N THR A 345 -2.84 0.99 -2.35
CA THR A 345 -1.56 0.31 -2.20
C THR A 345 -0.63 0.62 -3.36
N GLY A 346 0.61 1.00 -3.06
CA GLY A 346 1.63 1.32 -4.07
C GLY A 346 2.20 2.73 -3.95
N TYR A 347 1.59 3.61 -3.13
CA TYR A 347 2.08 4.95 -2.85
C TYR A 347 1.93 5.29 -1.37
N THR A 348 2.91 6.02 -0.86
CA THR A 348 2.90 6.68 0.44
C THR A 348 2.65 8.18 0.25
N LEU A 349 2.30 8.87 1.34
CA LEU A 349 2.13 10.33 1.30
C LEU A 349 3.43 11.06 0.91
N GLU A 350 4.57 10.49 1.29
CA GLU A 350 5.90 11.02 0.98
C GLU A 350 6.27 10.91 -0.51
N ASP A 351 5.56 10.07 -1.26
CA ASP A 351 5.74 9.95 -2.71
C ASP A 351 5.09 11.11 -3.47
N ALA A 352 4.16 11.85 -2.85
CA ALA A 352 3.44 12.96 -3.47
C ALA A 352 4.29 14.24 -3.51
N ILE A 353 5.31 14.22 -4.36
CA ILE A 353 6.32 15.28 -4.49
C ILE A 353 5.93 16.42 -5.43
N GLY A 354 4.78 16.32 -6.11
CA GLY A 354 4.31 17.36 -7.01
C GLY A 354 2.79 17.43 -7.08
N LEU A 355 2.27 18.63 -7.26
CA LEU A 355 0.87 18.89 -7.57
C LEU A 355 0.78 19.56 -8.94
N THR A 356 -0.09 19.04 -9.81
CA THR A 356 -0.35 19.63 -11.14
C THR A 356 -1.82 20.00 -11.29
N LEU A 357 -2.09 21.09 -12.01
CA LEU A 357 -3.45 21.54 -12.35
C LEU A 357 -3.54 21.81 -13.85
N ASN A 358 -4.43 21.07 -14.53
CA ASN A 358 -4.59 21.12 -15.97
C ASN A 358 -6.06 21.31 -16.37
N GLY A 359 -6.32 21.72 -17.62
CA GLY A 359 -7.66 21.85 -18.19
C GLY A 359 -8.25 23.26 -18.13
N ASP A 360 -9.57 23.35 -18.08
CA ASP A 360 -10.35 24.59 -18.22
C ASP A 360 -10.48 25.32 -16.87
N ILE A 361 -9.36 25.74 -16.29
CA ILE A 361 -9.30 26.43 -14.99
C ILE A 361 -8.34 27.62 -15.01
N ASP A 362 -8.74 28.71 -14.38
CA ASP A 362 -7.89 29.85 -14.03
C ASP A 362 -7.47 29.73 -12.56
N VAL A 363 -6.22 29.37 -12.33
CA VAL A 363 -5.64 29.25 -10.98
C VAL A 363 -5.26 30.63 -10.47
N HIS A 364 -5.77 31.00 -9.29
CA HIS A 364 -5.47 32.28 -8.65
C HIS A 364 -4.35 32.15 -7.62
N ALA A 365 -4.39 31.07 -6.83
CA ALA A 365 -3.35 30.74 -5.87
C ALA A 365 -3.39 29.25 -5.53
N VAL A 366 -2.24 28.70 -5.18
CA VAL A 366 -2.10 27.36 -4.63
C VAL A 366 -1.22 27.44 -3.39
N PHE A 367 -1.67 26.85 -2.29
CA PHE A 367 -0.85 26.77 -1.08
C PHE A 367 -0.95 25.38 -0.45
N ALA A 368 0.17 24.86 0.01
CA ALA A 368 0.29 23.59 0.70
C ALA A 368 0.89 23.84 2.08
N SER A 369 0.27 23.30 3.13
CA SER A 369 0.70 23.52 4.52
C SER A 369 0.57 22.25 5.36
N SER A 370 1.03 22.34 6.61
CA SER A 370 1.26 21.18 7.48
C SER A 370 2.13 20.13 6.78
N LEU A 371 3.08 20.60 5.97
CA LEU A 371 4.02 19.76 5.24
C LEU A 371 5.10 19.25 6.22
N PRO A 372 5.71 18.08 5.94
CA PRO A 372 6.79 17.57 6.77
C PRO A 372 7.93 18.60 6.89
N THR A 373 8.39 18.85 8.12
CA THR A 373 9.47 19.82 8.40
C THR A 373 10.87 19.22 8.30
N SER A 374 10.95 17.90 8.19
CA SER A 374 12.18 17.14 8.05
C SER A 374 12.04 16.24 6.83
N HIS A 375 13.15 15.98 6.17
CA HIS A 375 13.12 15.10 5.01
C HIS A 375 12.75 13.68 5.47
N PRO A 376 12.05 12.86 4.65
CA PRO A 376 11.76 11.48 5.00
C PRO A 376 12.96 10.68 5.52
N SER A 377 14.15 10.97 5.01
CA SER A 377 15.43 10.40 5.50
C SER A 377 15.76 10.76 6.96
N ASP A 378 15.43 11.98 7.40
CA ASP A 378 15.71 12.39 8.78
C ASP A 378 14.74 11.73 9.78
N ALA A 379 13.51 11.45 9.34
CA ALA A 379 12.51 10.74 10.13
C ALA A 379 12.85 9.25 10.27
N THR A 380 13.44 8.64 9.23
CA THR A 380 13.87 7.23 9.26
C THR A 380 15.01 6.99 10.27
N GLN A 381 15.94 7.94 10.45
CA GLN A 381 16.96 7.84 11.51
C GLN A 381 16.36 7.82 12.93
N LYS A 382 15.25 8.49 13.19
CA LYS A 382 14.59 8.47 14.52
C LYS A 382 13.99 7.09 14.86
N ASN A 383 13.62 6.31 13.85
CA ASN A 383 12.99 5.01 14.03
C ASN A 383 14.01 3.86 14.21
N LEU A 384 15.29 4.09 13.88
CA LEU A 384 16.36 3.10 14.01
C LEU A 384 17.02 3.19 15.39
N GLU A 385 16.80 2.16 16.21
CA GLU A 385 17.52 2.02 17.48
C GLU A 385 18.81 1.23 17.27
N MET A 386 19.93 1.94 17.08
CA MET A 386 21.26 1.36 16.81
C MET A 386 21.89 0.73 18.06
N SER A 387 21.29 -0.36 18.54
CA SER A 387 21.76 -1.13 19.71
C SER A 387 22.31 -2.50 19.30
N ASN A 388 23.40 -2.92 19.97
CA ASN A 388 24.01 -4.22 19.75
C ASN A 388 23.07 -5.41 20.04
N GLN A 389 22.03 -5.22 20.87
CA GLN A 389 21.07 -6.27 21.21
C GLN A 389 20.19 -6.70 20.03
N TRP A 390 20.11 -5.86 18.99
CA TRP A 390 19.31 -6.12 17.78
C TRP A 390 20.15 -6.63 16.61
N LYS A 391 21.46 -6.80 16.78
CA LYS A 391 22.34 -7.30 15.71
C LYS A 391 22.06 -8.75 15.39
N ALA A 392 22.17 -9.07 14.11
CA ALA A 392 22.05 -10.43 13.62
C ALA A 392 23.18 -11.31 14.15
N PRO A 393 22.92 -12.58 14.48
CA PRO A 393 23.98 -13.54 14.67
C PRO A 393 24.85 -13.67 13.40
N PRO A 394 26.17 -13.89 13.55
CA PRO A 394 27.06 -14.13 12.43
C PRO A 394 26.60 -15.35 11.63
N LEU A 395 26.97 -15.40 10.35
CA LEU A 395 26.63 -16.54 9.50
C LEU A 395 27.22 -17.84 10.07
N PRO A 396 26.46 -18.93 10.07
CA PRO A 396 26.90 -20.18 10.66
C PRO A 396 27.86 -20.87 9.69
N GLY A 397 28.92 -21.48 10.22
CA GLY A 397 29.79 -22.36 9.44
C GLY A 397 29.19 -23.74 9.15
N GLN A 398 27.95 -23.98 9.58
CA GLN A 398 27.21 -25.24 9.46
C GLN A 398 25.83 -25.00 8.83
N PRO A 399 25.23 -26.04 8.22
CA PRO A 399 23.87 -25.97 7.68
C PRO A 399 22.84 -25.52 8.71
N VAL A 400 21.89 -24.70 8.27
CA VAL A 400 20.82 -24.16 9.13
C VAL A 400 19.53 -24.95 8.94
N ASP A 401 18.75 -25.14 10.00
CA ASP A 401 17.46 -25.83 9.90
C ASP A 401 16.45 -25.02 9.06
N LEU A 402 16.29 -23.73 9.36
CA LEU A 402 15.38 -22.83 8.64
C LEU A 402 16.03 -21.48 8.35
N PHE A 403 15.94 -21.06 7.10
CA PHE A 403 16.24 -19.70 6.67
C PHE A 403 14.95 -18.94 6.36
N ILE A 404 14.82 -17.72 6.87
CA ILE A 404 13.70 -16.81 6.59
C ILE A 404 14.25 -15.60 5.85
N GLY A 405 13.85 -15.45 4.58
CA GLY A 405 14.09 -14.25 3.78
C GLY A 405 12.88 -13.32 3.84
N ILE A 406 13.09 -12.08 4.26
CA ILE A 406 12.03 -11.07 4.37
C ILE A 406 12.19 -10.10 3.19
N LEU A 407 11.16 -9.93 2.37
CA LEU A 407 11.14 -8.86 1.37
C LEU A 407 10.92 -7.52 2.07
N SER A 408 11.75 -6.53 1.73
CA SER A 408 11.62 -5.16 2.26
C SER A 408 12.04 -4.13 1.21
N ALA A 409 11.70 -2.86 1.44
CA ALA A 409 12.04 -1.73 0.57
C ALA A 409 13.07 -0.80 1.23
N GLY A 410 13.78 0.02 0.44
CA GLY A 410 14.87 0.87 0.94
C GLY A 410 14.49 1.75 2.13
N ASN A 411 13.30 2.33 2.09
CA ASN A 411 12.76 3.24 3.10
C ASN A 411 11.98 2.56 4.25
N HIS A 412 11.81 1.23 4.25
CA HIS A 412 11.06 0.49 5.29
C HIS A 412 11.88 0.25 6.58
N PHE A 413 12.52 1.29 7.11
CA PHE A 413 13.38 1.20 8.28
C PHE A 413 12.60 0.85 9.57
N ALA A 414 11.40 1.41 9.72
CA ALA A 414 10.56 1.21 10.90
C ALA A 414 10.00 -0.23 10.95
N GLU A 415 9.61 -0.78 9.81
CA GLU A 415 9.11 -2.15 9.63
C GLU A 415 10.20 -3.15 10.00
N ARG A 416 11.42 -2.96 9.44
CA ARG A 416 12.58 -3.78 9.81
C ARG A 416 12.89 -3.69 11.30
N MET A 417 12.85 -2.49 11.89
CA MET A 417 13.08 -2.32 13.32
C MET A 417 11.99 -2.98 14.18
N ALA A 418 10.72 -2.91 13.77
CA ALA A 418 9.60 -3.56 14.45
C ALA A 418 9.77 -5.09 14.43
N ILE A 419 10.20 -5.66 13.31
CA ILE A 419 10.52 -7.08 13.20
C ILE A 419 11.71 -7.45 14.11
N ARG A 420 12.79 -6.67 14.09
CA ARG A 420 13.95 -6.86 14.99
C ARG A 420 13.53 -6.88 16.45
N LYS A 421 12.66 -5.96 16.88
CA LYS A 421 12.17 -5.86 18.27
C LYS A 421 11.15 -6.92 18.66
N SER A 422 10.52 -7.57 17.69
CA SER A 422 9.43 -8.53 17.92
C SER A 422 9.91 -9.98 17.71
N TRP A 423 9.44 -10.66 16.68
CA TRP A 423 9.61 -12.11 16.52
C TRP A 423 11.03 -12.54 16.17
N MET A 424 11.91 -11.64 15.69
CA MET A 424 13.35 -11.92 15.59
C MET A 424 14.02 -12.08 16.97
N GLN A 425 13.36 -11.69 18.05
CA GLN A 425 13.86 -11.92 19.40
C GLN A 425 13.60 -13.34 19.93
N HIS A 426 12.90 -14.18 19.16
CA HIS A 426 12.63 -15.55 19.54
C HIS A 426 13.93 -16.36 19.73
N ASN A 427 13.94 -17.27 20.71
CA ASN A 427 15.14 -18.02 21.10
C ASN A 427 15.77 -18.80 19.94
N LEU A 428 14.97 -19.37 19.04
CA LEU A 428 15.46 -20.11 17.87
C LEU A 428 16.26 -19.23 16.89
N VAL A 429 15.93 -17.94 16.80
CA VAL A 429 16.66 -16.97 15.97
C VAL A 429 17.94 -16.56 16.69
N LYS A 430 17.84 -16.21 17.97
CA LYS A 430 19.00 -15.82 18.81
C LYS A 430 20.04 -16.94 18.96
N SER A 431 19.61 -18.19 18.95
CA SER A 431 20.47 -19.37 19.04
C SER A 431 21.00 -19.85 17.68
N SER A 432 20.80 -19.09 16.60
CA SER A 432 21.26 -19.43 15.25
C SER A 432 20.72 -20.76 14.68
N ILE A 433 19.59 -21.26 15.20
CA ILE A 433 18.89 -22.41 14.60
C ILE A 433 18.06 -21.94 13.40
N VAL A 434 17.51 -20.73 13.50
CA VAL A 434 16.80 -20.03 12.45
C VAL A 434 17.59 -18.80 12.05
N HIS A 435 17.93 -18.68 10.77
CA HIS A 435 18.60 -17.49 10.24
C HIS A 435 17.60 -16.60 9.51
N VAL A 436 17.64 -15.30 9.82
CA VAL A 436 16.71 -14.31 9.24
C VAL A 436 17.53 -13.23 8.54
N ARG A 437 17.15 -12.87 7.31
CA ARG A 437 17.75 -11.76 6.55
C ARG A 437 16.68 -10.97 5.79
N PHE A 438 16.83 -9.65 5.76
CA PHE A 438 16.05 -8.75 4.91
C PHE A 438 16.67 -8.65 3.52
N PHE A 439 15.85 -8.65 2.48
CA PHE A 439 16.28 -8.47 1.09
C PHE A 439 15.74 -7.16 0.56
N VAL A 440 16.64 -6.23 0.30
CA VAL A 440 16.33 -4.84 -0.05
C VAL A 440 17.00 -4.49 -1.37
N ALA A 441 16.30 -3.81 -2.27
CA ALA A 441 16.88 -3.33 -3.52
C ALA A 441 17.26 -1.84 -3.40
N VAL A 442 18.00 -1.34 -4.38
CA VAL A 442 18.49 0.04 -4.38
C VAL A 442 17.31 1.00 -4.58
N HIS A 443 17.17 2.00 -3.72
CA HIS A 443 16.08 2.98 -3.77
C HIS A 443 16.39 4.11 -4.78
N PRO A 444 15.39 4.76 -5.41
CA PRO A 444 15.65 5.89 -6.31
C PRO A 444 16.31 7.10 -5.62
N ARG A 445 15.94 7.37 -4.35
CA ARG A 445 16.53 8.44 -3.54
C ARG A 445 17.90 8.03 -2.99
N LYS A 446 18.91 8.86 -3.21
CA LYS A 446 20.31 8.60 -2.82
C LYS A 446 20.48 8.55 -1.30
N GLU A 447 19.80 9.43 -0.61
CA GLU A 447 19.85 9.63 0.85
C GLU A 447 19.36 8.36 1.57
N VAL A 448 18.28 7.76 1.07
CA VAL A 448 17.74 6.48 1.57
C VAL A 448 18.78 5.37 1.45
N ASN A 449 19.54 5.32 0.35
CA ASN A 449 20.55 4.28 0.17
C ASN A 449 21.77 4.46 1.07
N VAL A 450 22.14 5.71 1.41
CA VAL A 450 23.20 5.99 2.38
C VAL A 450 22.81 5.43 3.75
N GLU A 451 21.57 5.69 4.18
CA GLU A 451 21.05 5.17 5.45
C GLU A 451 20.89 3.65 5.44
N LEU A 452 20.39 3.08 4.34
CA LEU A 452 20.28 1.63 4.16
C LEU A 452 21.64 0.94 4.27
N LYS A 453 22.69 1.54 3.69
CA LYS A 453 24.06 1.03 3.81
C LYS A 453 24.53 1.04 5.27
N ASN A 454 24.33 2.15 5.99
CA ASN A 454 24.69 2.25 7.41
C ASN A 454 23.92 1.23 8.27
N GLU A 455 22.63 1.02 8.00
CA GLU A 455 21.81 0.02 8.66
C GLU A 455 22.32 -1.41 8.38
N ALA A 456 22.61 -1.73 7.12
CA ALA A 456 23.10 -3.03 6.70
C ALA A 456 24.45 -3.37 7.34
N GLU A 457 25.37 -2.41 7.39
CA GLU A 457 26.67 -2.55 8.04
C GLU A 457 26.56 -2.75 9.56
N PHE A 458 25.63 -2.05 10.21
CA PHE A 458 25.49 -2.13 11.66
C PHE A 458 24.80 -3.42 12.13
N PHE A 459 23.62 -3.73 11.58
CA PHE A 459 22.81 -4.86 12.05
C PHE A 459 23.26 -6.19 11.47
N GLY A 460 23.84 -6.22 10.26
CA GLY A 460 24.32 -7.44 9.61
C GLY A 460 23.20 -8.42 9.22
N ASP A 461 21.95 -7.96 9.19
CA ASP A 461 20.77 -8.73 8.78
C ASP A 461 20.23 -8.37 7.39
N ILE A 462 20.88 -7.46 6.65
CA ILE A 462 20.42 -7.01 5.33
C ILE A 462 21.26 -7.62 4.22
N VAL A 463 20.59 -8.06 3.15
CA VAL A 463 21.16 -8.45 1.86
C VAL A 463 20.60 -7.50 0.80
N ILE A 464 21.45 -6.62 0.29
CA ILE A 464 21.14 -5.65 -0.75
C ILE A 464 21.28 -6.32 -2.12
N VAL A 465 20.21 -6.31 -2.92
CA VAL A 465 20.25 -6.74 -4.32
C VAL A 465 20.55 -5.52 -5.21
N PRO A 466 21.57 -5.58 -6.08
CA PRO A 466 22.11 -4.39 -6.75
C PRO A 466 21.33 -4.03 -8.03
N TYR A 467 20.02 -3.85 -7.91
CA TYR A 467 19.15 -3.31 -8.95
C TYR A 467 18.19 -2.27 -8.34
N MET A 468 17.66 -1.37 -9.16
CA MET A 468 16.71 -0.34 -8.75
C MET A 468 15.37 -0.97 -8.33
N ASP A 469 14.92 -0.66 -7.12
CA ASP A 469 13.73 -1.28 -6.54
C ASP A 469 12.50 -1.00 -7.39
N ASN A 470 11.78 -2.06 -7.69
CA ASN A 470 10.56 -2.03 -8.47
C ASN A 470 9.71 -3.25 -8.07
N TYR A 471 8.42 -3.01 -7.88
CA TYR A 471 7.44 -4.04 -7.55
C TYR A 471 7.48 -5.23 -8.52
N ASP A 472 7.63 -5.02 -9.83
CA ASP A 472 7.67 -6.12 -10.81
C ASP A 472 8.88 -7.03 -10.64
N LEU A 473 9.95 -6.49 -10.06
CA LEU A 473 11.19 -7.17 -9.83
C LEU A 473 11.23 -7.84 -8.46
N VAL A 474 10.11 -7.87 -7.70
CA VAL A 474 9.98 -8.65 -6.46
C VAL A 474 10.31 -10.13 -6.69
N VAL A 475 10.04 -10.66 -7.87
CA VAL A 475 10.46 -12.01 -8.27
C VAL A 475 11.98 -12.20 -8.17
N LEU A 476 12.78 -11.18 -8.51
CA LEU A 476 14.24 -11.25 -8.42
C LEU A 476 14.73 -11.24 -6.97
N LYS A 477 14.14 -10.45 -6.07
CA LYS A 477 14.38 -10.57 -4.61
C LYS A 477 14.04 -11.98 -4.10
N THR A 478 12.94 -12.57 -4.59
CA THR A 478 12.56 -13.94 -4.20
C THR A 478 13.59 -14.97 -4.67
N VAL A 479 14.11 -14.82 -5.89
CA VAL A 479 15.22 -15.65 -6.38
C VAL A 479 16.47 -15.46 -5.53
N ALA A 480 16.80 -14.22 -5.15
CA ALA A 480 17.93 -13.94 -4.26
C ALA A 480 17.77 -14.60 -2.88
N ILE A 481 16.56 -14.60 -2.30
CA ILE A 481 16.25 -15.33 -1.04
C ILE A 481 16.55 -16.82 -1.21
N CYS A 482 16.03 -17.43 -2.28
CA CYS A 482 16.23 -18.86 -2.54
C CYS A 482 17.71 -19.19 -2.75
N GLU A 483 18.43 -18.37 -3.53
CA GLU A 483 19.85 -18.55 -3.79
C GLU A 483 20.67 -18.42 -2.49
N TYR A 484 20.42 -17.38 -1.71
CA TYR A 484 21.13 -17.14 -0.45
C TYR A 484 20.87 -18.28 0.56
N GLY A 485 19.62 -18.69 0.70
CA GLY A 485 19.24 -19.81 1.57
C GLY A 485 19.92 -21.11 1.15
N ALA A 486 19.95 -21.42 -0.15
CA ALA A 486 20.51 -22.66 -0.66
C ALA A 486 22.05 -22.68 -0.69
N ARG A 487 22.69 -21.58 -1.11
CA ARG A 487 24.14 -21.52 -1.39
C ARG A 487 24.96 -20.90 -0.28
N THR A 488 24.46 -19.83 0.33
CA THR A 488 25.19 -19.09 1.38
C THR A 488 24.96 -19.70 2.76
N VAL A 489 23.69 -19.98 3.08
CA VAL A 489 23.28 -20.48 4.40
C VAL A 489 23.25 -22.01 4.44
N SER A 490 23.08 -22.66 3.28
CA SER A 490 22.87 -24.12 3.18
C SER A 490 21.72 -24.58 4.09
N ALA A 491 20.58 -23.90 3.98
CA ALA A 491 19.42 -24.14 4.81
C ALA A 491 18.64 -25.38 4.37
N LYS A 492 18.14 -26.17 5.32
CA LYS A 492 17.25 -27.31 5.05
C LYS A 492 15.88 -26.85 4.58
N PHE A 493 15.34 -25.79 5.18
CA PHE A 493 14.08 -25.16 4.80
C PHE A 493 14.28 -23.67 4.52
N ILE A 494 13.52 -23.13 3.57
CA ILE A 494 13.52 -21.71 3.22
C ILE A 494 12.08 -21.20 3.32
N MET A 495 11.88 -20.11 4.06
CA MET A 495 10.63 -19.37 4.13
C MET A 495 10.84 -17.98 3.53
N LYS A 496 9.86 -17.51 2.76
CA LYS A 496 9.75 -16.13 2.32
C LYS A 496 8.57 -15.49 3.04
N CYS A 497 8.73 -14.26 3.52
CA CYS A 497 7.63 -13.41 3.98
C CYS A 497 7.89 -11.93 3.62
N ASP A 498 6.94 -11.07 3.93
CA ASP A 498 7.02 -9.61 3.75
C ASP A 498 7.31 -8.93 5.09
N ASP A 499 7.73 -7.66 5.07
CA ASP A 499 8.12 -6.89 6.26
C ASP A 499 6.94 -6.35 7.07
N ASP A 500 5.71 -6.55 6.59
CA ASP A 500 4.44 -6.32 7.29
C ASP A 500 3.86 -7.61 7.92
N THR A 501 4.62 -8.71 7.96
CA THR A 501 4.17 -10.01 8.46
C THR A 501 4.73 -10.33 9.87
N PHE A 502 3.86 -10.82 10.76
CA PHE A 502 4.27 -11.42 12.05
C PHE A 502 4.42 -12.94 11.95
N VAL A 503 5.61 -13.46 12.27
CA VAL A 503 5.91 -14.90 12.15
C VAL A 503 6.00 -15.58 13.52
N ARG A 504 5.18 -16.61 13.72
CA ARG A 504 5.33 -17.56 14.85
C ARG A 504 6.42 -18.60 14.54
N VAL A 505 7.67 -18.24 14.84
CA VAL A 505 8.88 -19.00 14.47
C VAL A 505 8.84 -20.46 14.94
N ASP A 506 8.36 -20.70 16.17
CA ASP A 506 8.19 -22.03 16.76
C ASP A 506 7.21 -22.90 15.96
N ALA A 507 6.05 -22.34 15.61
CA ALA A 507 5.01 -23.04 14.87
C ALA A 507 5.49 -23.42 13.46
N VAL A 508 6.13 -22.49 12.74
CA VAL A 508 6.69 -22.74 11.40
C VAL A 508 7.74 -23.86 11.45
N MET A 509 8.65 -23.81 12.41
CA MET A 509 9.68 -24.83 12.57
C MET A 509 9.07 -26.21 12.88
N ASN A 510 8.05 -26.26 13.74
CA ASN A 510 7.36 -27.51 14.07
C ASN A 510 6.65 -28.11 12.85
N GLU A 511 6.01 -27.31 12.01
CA GLU A 511 5.42 -27.80 10.76
C GLU A 511 6.48 -28.31 9.78
N ALA A 512 7.57 -27.57 9.60
CA ALA A 512 8.66 -27.99 8.72
C ALA A 512 9.28 -29.34 9.15
N LYS A 513 9.38 -29.59 10.46
CA LYS A 513 9.92 -30.84 11.02
C LYS A 513 9.01 -32.07 10.81
N LYS A 514 7.72 -31.90 10.50
CA LYS A 514 6.81 -33.02 10.23
C LYS A 514 7.08 -33.70 8.88
N VAL A 515 7.86 -33.05 8.00
CA VAL A 515 8.11 -33.57 6.66
C VAL A 515 9.26 -34.56 6.67
N ASN A 516 8.99 -35.78 6.19
CA ASN A 516 10.02 -36.80 5.96
C ASN A 516 10.98 -36.35 4.84
N GLY A 517 12.28 -36.59 5.01
CA GLY A 517 13.35 -36.09 4.13
C GLY A 517 13.25 -36.48 2.65
N ASP A 518 12.44 -37.48 2.31
CA ASP A 518 12.29 -37.99 0.93
C ASP A 518 11.21 -37.24 0.12
N ARG A 519 10.56 -36.22 0.70
CA ARG A 519 9.46 -35.49 0.05
C ARG A 519 9.76 -34.00 -0.08
N SER A 520 9.40 -33.43 -1.23
CA SER A 520 9.39 -31.98 -1.41
C SER A 520 8.29 -31.33 -0.54
N PHE A 521 8.62 -30.21 0.08
CA PHE A 521 7.71 -29.44 0.95
C PHE A 521 7.44 -28.07 0.36
N TYR A 522 6.16 -27.70 0.28
CA TYR A 522 5.72 -26.35 -0.07
C TYR A 522 4.42 -26.08 0.66
N ILE A 523 4.37 -25.01 1.46
CA ILE A 523 3.25 -24.68 2.34
C ILE A 523 3.00 -23.17 2.33
N GLY A 524 1.74 -22.79 2.55
CA GLY A 524 1.27 -21.42 2.71
C GLY A 524 -0.24 -21.37 2.48
N ASN A 525 -0.79 -20.19 2.24
CA ASN A 525 -2.17 -20.06 1.78
C ASN A 525 -2.22 -20.44 0.29
N ILE A 526 -2.59 -21.70 0.00
CA ILE A 526 -2.53 -22.24 -1.36
C ILE A 526 -3.75 -21.81 -2.17
N ASN A 527 -3.50 -21.10 -3.27
CA ASN A 527 -4.54 -20.67 -4.20
C ASN A 527 -4.67 -21.67 -5.34
N TYR A 528 -5.88 -22.15 -5.57
CA TYR A 528 -6.23 -23.05 -6.67
C TYR A 528 -7.14 -22.34 -7.66
N TYR A 529 -6.87 -22.52 -8.95
CA TYR A 529 -7.70 -21.97 -10.04
C TYR A 529 -7.96 -20.46 -9.95
N HIS A 530 -6.99 -19.70 -9.42
CA HIS A 530 -7.10 -18.25 -9.34
C HIS A 530 -7.08 -17.64 -10.74
N LYS A 531 -8.02 -16.74 -11.05
CA LYS A 531 -8.07 -16.07 -12.36
C LYS A 531 -7.15 -14.85 -12.34
N PRO A 532 -6.35 -14.63 -13.40
CA PRO A 532 -5.53 -13.43 -13.48
C PRO A 532 -6.42 -12.19 -13.49
N LEU A 533 -6.09 -11.23 -12.64
CA LEU A 533 -6.74 -9.94 -12.63
C LEU A 533 -6.35 -9.18 -13.90
N ARG A 534 -7.33 -8.53 -14.52
CA ARG A 534 -7.14 -7.75 -15.76
C ARG A 534 -7.20 -6.23 -15.52
N PHE A 535 -7.50 -5.83 -14.29
CA PHE A 535 -7.62 -4.45 -13.84
C PHE A 535 -7.12 -4.34 -12.39
N GLY A 536 -6.71 -3.14 -11.99
CA GLY A 536 -6.18 -2.87 -10.65
C GLY A 536 -4.69 -3.18 -10.50
N LYS A 537 -4.17 -3.09 -9.26
CA LYS A 537 -2.74 -3.22 -8.94
C LYS A 537 -2.08 -4.48 -9.51
N TRP A 538 -2.82 -5.58 -9.51
CA TRP A 538 -2.36 -6.91 -9.89
C TRP A 538 -2.70 -7.28 -11.33
N ALA A 539 -3.08 -6.29 -12.15
CA ALA A 539 -3.52 -6.51 -13.51
C ALA A 539 -2.39 -7.05 -14.38
N VAL A 540 -2.71 -8.06 -15.18
CA VAL A 540 -1.84 -8.55 -16.24
C VAL A 540 -2.63 -8.55 -17.54
N THR A 541 -2.03 -8.00 -18.60
CA THR A 541 -2.65 -7.95 -19.93
C THR A 541 -2.80 -9.36 -20.51
N TYR A 542 -3.72 -9.53 -21.48
CA TYR A 542 -3.84 -10.81 -22.20
C TYR A 542 -2.60 -11.13 -23.03
N GLU A 543 -1.86 -10.10 -23.45
CA GLU A 543 -0.59 -10.23 -24.17
C GLU A 543 0.50 -10.86 -23.28
N ASN A 544 0.62 -10.38 -22.03
CA ASN A 544 1.60 -10.87 -21.06
C ASN A 544 1.18 -12.21 -20.42
N PHE A 545 -0.12 -12.44 -20.20
CA PHE A 545 -0.62 -13.70 -19.63
C PHE A 545 -1.93 -14.13 -20.28
N CYS A 546 -1.85 -15.06 -21.24
CA CYS A 546 -3.00 -15.51 -22.03
C CYS A 546 -3.83 -16.65 -21.39
N TYR A 547 -3.37 -17.23 -20.29
CA TYR A 547 -4.07 -18.35 -19.64
C TYR A 547 -5.25 -17.88 -18.80
N TRP A 548 -6.28 -18.73 -18.70
CA TRP A 548 -7.50 -18.45 -17.93
C TRP A 548 -7.29 -18.55 -16.41
N TYR A 549 -6.29 -19.32 -15.98
CA TYR A 549 -6.00 -19.58 -14.58
C TYR A 549 -4.50 -19.47 -14.34
N MET A 550 -4.13 -18.94 -13.18
CA MET A 550 -2.77 -19.00 -12.65
C MET A 550 -2.41 -20.44 -12.27
N VAL A 551 -1.10 -20.72 -12.23
CA VAL A 551 -0.59 -21.97 -11.63
C VAL A 551 -0.95 -22.02 -10.14
N ILE A 552 -0.84 -23.18 -9.50
CA ILE A 552 -0.97 -23.28 -8.05
C ILE A 552 0.18 -22.50 -7.41
N TYR A 553 -0.14 -21.55 -6.52
CA TYR A 553 0.85 -20.76 -5.79
C TYR A 553 0.42 -20.53 -4.34
N ALA A 554 1.39 -20.29 -3.47
CA ALA A 554 1.15 -19.84 -2.11
C ALA A 554 1.28 -18.32 -2.01
N ASN A 555 0.42 -17.69 -1.21
CA ASN A 555 0.68 -16.38 -0.63
C ASN A 555 0.74 -16.48 0.90
N ALA A 556 1.24 -15.41 1.53
CA ALA A 556 1.22 -15.24 2.98
C ALA A 556 -0.18 -14.82 3.45
#